data_AF-A0A1G3KZJ1-F1
#
_entry.id   AF-A0A1G3KZJ1-F1
#
_cell.length_a   1.000
_cell.length_b   1.000
_cell.length_c   1.000
_cell.angle_alpha   90.00
_cell.angle_beta   90.00
_cell.angle_gamma   90.00
#
_symmetry.space_group_name_H-M   'P 1'
#
loop_
_entity.id
_entity.type
_entity.pdbx_description
1 polymer ?
#
loop_
_entity_poly.entity_id
_entity_poly.type
_entity_poly.pdbx_seq_one_letter_code
_entity_poly.pdbx_strand_id
1 'polypeptide(L)'
;MKYLILAGGSGTRLWPLSRKLFAKQFLNLTDNYSMLQNTATRVSQKNGEDIFVISNSESKFIIKDQIAHVLPDFKMEQLIIEPSARNTAPAIAFSAIHFKEDDIVAVLSSDHFIKDNETFNKILSSAKTIAEKGFIVTLGIIPDSPKTGYGYIKKSGENIEDGFKVERFVEKPNEQKAKEYLADGNYFWNAGIFIFKVKTFFEELKKHSPEIFEVTERLRQKKSNSERITKEDFNKYQNISIDYAVMEKSDTLVVIPSDFGWSDVGSFHSLFEILPKDEDNNALKMDENDFVNIDSKNLLIYGSKRKIATINVNDLVIVDTPDALLISDSKRTENVKEIVQKLQSMNAKEAEVHATAYRPWGSYTVLDSGKNYQVKQLCINPKQKISLQYHKHRSETWTVVEGVAEIQKGDEVFTLHPSESIFIPATTAHRLSNPLNYEVLKVIEVQTGRYLAEDDIIRMEDDYSRL
;
A
#
# COMPACT_ATOMS: atom_id res chain seq x y z
N MET A 1 5.47 -4.87 -21.97
CA MET A 1 6.15 -4.51 -20.72
C MET A 1 5.31 -5.05 -19.58
N LYS A 2 5.92 -5.50 -18.50
CA LYS A 2 5.24 -5.91 -17.27
C LYS A 2 5.52 -4.85 -16.20
N TYR A 3 4.56 -4.64 -15.30
CA TYR A 3 4.69 -3.67 -14.22
C TYR A 3 4.75 -4.41 -12.89
N LEU A 4 5.87 -4.30 -12.18
CA LEU A 4 6.04 -4.86 -10.85
C LEU A 4 5.85 -3.76 -9.82
N ILE A 5 4.75 -3.82 -9.07
CA ILE A 5 4.42 -2.87 -8.01
C ILE A 5 4.91 -3.43 -6.66
N LEU A 6 5.77 -2.68 -5.98
CA LEU A 6 6.27 -3.01 -4.63
C LEU A 6 5.30 -2.48 -3.57
N ALA A 7 4.67 -3.38 -2.80
CA ALA A 7 3.63 -3.05 -1.82
C ALA A 7 3.89 -3.60 -0.41
N GLY A 8 5.15 -3.91 -0.06
CA GLY A 8 5.53 -4.46 1.25
C GLY A 8 5.76 -3.44 2.38
N GLY A 9 5.69 -2.13 2.10
CA GLY A 9 5.95 -1.08 3.08
C GLY A 9 4.88 -0.99 4.18
N SER A 10 5.29 -0.67 5.42
CA SER A 10 4.37 -0.48 6.56
C SER A 10 3.78 0.92 6.68
N GLY A 11 4.42 1.93 6.06
CA GLY A 11 3.84 3.25 5.81
C GLY A 11 3.32 4.02 7.04
N THR A 12 3.92 3.87 8.22
CA THR A 12 3.35 4.37 9.51
C THR A 12 3.45 5.88 9.77
N ARG A 13 4.10 6.64 8.87
CA ARG A 13 4.33 8.08 9.03
C ARG A 13 3.07 8.95 8.90
N LEU A 14 1.99 8.37 8.39
CA LEU A 14 0.70 9.05 8.25
C LEU A 14 -0.31 8.55 9.29
N TRP A 15 0.13 8.11 10.46
CA TRP A 15 -0.79 7.89 11.58
C TRP A 15 -1.51 9.22 11.89
N PRO A 16 -2.84 9.26 12.12
CA PRO A 16 -3.73 8.14 12.37
C PRO A 16 -4.46 7.60 11.12
N LEU A 17 -4.07 7.96 9.90
CA LEU A 17 -4.61 7.30 8.70
C LEU A 17 -3.99 5.90 8.52
N SER A 18 -2.67 5.82 8.59
CA SER A 18 -1.95 4.54 8.44
C SER A 18 -1.87 3.76 9.74
N ARG A 19 -1.88 2.43 9.63
CA ARG A 19 -1.61 1.47 10.71
C ARG A 19 -0.69 0.36 10.19
N LYS A 20 -0.11 -0.43 11.09
CA LYS A 20 0.72 -1.59 10.72
C LYS A 20 0.01 -2.54 9.75
N LEU A 21 -1.27 -2.80 9.95
CA LEU A 21 -2.09 -3.67 9.09
C LEU A 21 -2.83 -2.93 7.96
N PHE A 22 -2.70 -1.60 7.88
CA PHE A 22 -3.35 -0.75 6.87
C PHE A 22 -2.39 0.38 6.50
N ALA A 23 -1.38 0.01 5.72
CA ALA A 23 -0.27 0.86 5.34
C ALA A 23 -0.66 1.94 4.32
N LYS A 24 0.24 2.90 4.11
CA LYS A 24 0.05 4.10 3.27
C LYS A 24 -0.51 3.80 1.88
N GLN A 25 -0.02 2.74 1.22
CA GLN A 25 -0.42 2.36 -0.13
C GLN A 25 -1.92 2.03 -0.25
N PHE A 26 -2.58 1.69 0.86
CA PHE A 26 -4.01 1.37 0.88
C PHE A 26 -4.91 2.57 1.17
N LEU A 27 -4.32 3.74 1.45
CA LEU A 27 -5.03 4.97 1.79
C LEU A 27 -5.44 5.77 0.55
N ASN A 28 -6.63 6.37 0.62
CA ASN A 28 -7.19 7.24 -0.42
C ASN A 28 -6.79 8.70 -0.15
N LEU A 29 -5.49 9.00 -0.34
CA LEU A 29 -4.93 10.29 0.09
C LEU A 29 -5.28 11.44 -0.84
N THR A 30 -5.21 11.23 -2.16
CA THR A 30 -5.31 12.29 -3.18
C THR A 30 -6.68 12.34 -3.83
N ASP A 31 -7.32 11.19 -3.99
CA ASP A 31 -8.58 11.03 -4.72
C ASP A 31 -9.43 9.92 -4.07
N ASN A 32 -10.37 9.35 -4.80
CA ASN A 32 -11.30 8.34 -4.27
C ASN A 32 -10.71 6.92 -4.29
N TYR A 33 -9.53 6.74 -4.88
CA TYR A 33 -8.82 5.47 -4.95
C TYR A 33 -7.58 5.47 -4.06
N SER A 34 -7.14 4.28 -3.70
CA SER A 34 -5.91 4.12 -2.92
C SER A 34 -4.69 4.43 -3.76
N MET A 35 -3.55 4.73 -3.13
CA MET A 35 -2.30 4.94 -3.86
C MET A 35 -1.90 3.72 -4.71
N LEU A 36 -2.17 2.51 -4.20
CA LEU A 36 -1.97 1.26 -4.93
C LEU A 36 -2.85 1.20 -6.17
N GLN A 37 -4.14 1.50 -6.04
CA GLN A 37 -5.09 1.52 -7.16
C GLN A 37 -4.65 2.54 -8.20
N ASN A 38 -4.32 3.76 -7.79
CA ASN A 38 -3.83 4.81 -8.67
C ASN A 38 -2.54 4.41 -9.40
N THR A 39 -1.65 3.68 -8.73
CA THR A 39 -0.42 3.19 -9.36
C THR A 39 -0.71 2.11 -10.41
N ALA A 40 -1.60 1.17 -10.10
CA ALA A 40 -1.97 0.11 -11.03
C ALA A 40 -2.73 0.64 -12.25
N THR A 41 -3.72 1.52 -12.05
CA THR A 41 -4.53 2.09 -13.14
C THR A 41 -3.72 3.02 -14.04
N ARG A 42 -2.74 3.75 -13.48
CA ARG A 42 -1.86 4.64 -14.24
C ARG A 42 -1.09 3.93 -15.35
N VAL A 43 -0.68 2.68 -15.12
CA VAL A 43 0.26 1.97 -16.01
C VAL A 43 -0.35 0.78 -16.75
N SER A 44 -1.44 0.21 -16.23
CA SER A 44 -2.10 -0.94 -16.83
C SER A 44 -2.61 -0.61 -18.23
N GLN A 45 -2.14 -1.37 -19.22
CA GLN A 45 -2.62 -1.30 -20.60
C GLN A 45 -3.53 -2.49 -20.96
N LYS A 46 -3.60 -3.50 -20.09
CA LYS A 46 -4.33 -4.76 -20.34
C LYS A 46 -5.29 -5.13 -19.21
N ASN A 47 -5.96 -4.11 -18.68
CA ASN A 47 -6.97 -4.26 -17.64
C ASN A 47 -6.53 -5.12 -16.43
N GLY A 48 -5.22 -5.15 -16.12
CA GLY A 48 -4.65 -5.91 -15.03
C GLY A 48 -3.71 -7.05 -15.43
N GLU A 49 -3.77 -7.62 -16.64
CA GLU A 49 -2.93 -8.78 -17.02
C GLU A 49 -1.41 -8.49 -17.03
N ASP A 50 -1.04 -7.22 -17.18
CA ASP A 50 0.33 -6.72 -17.21
C ASP A 50 0.85 -6.26 -15.83
N ILE A 51 -0.01 -6.26 -14.81
CA ILE A 51 0.30 -5.84 -13.45
C ILE A 51 0.72 -7.04 -12.60
N PHE A 52 1.83 -6.90 -11.89
CA PHE A 52 2.29 -7.83 -10.86
C PHE A 52 2.53 -7.05 -9.58
N VAL A 53 2.16 -7.61 -8.45
CA VAL A 53 2.36 -6.95 -7.14
C VAL A 53 3.14 -7.88 -6.24
N ILE A 54 4.16 -7.36 -5.57
CA ILE A 54 4.86 -8.10 -4.51
C ILE A 54 4.59 -7.48 -3.16
N SER A 55 4.23 -8.33 -2.19
CA SER A 55 3.92 -7.93 -0.82
C SER A 55 4.01 -9.09 0.17
N ASN A 56 3.90 -8.76 1.45
CA ASN A 56 3.70 -9.72 2.54
C ASN A 56 2.32 -10.43 2.47
N SER A 57 2.21 -11.54 3.21
CA SER A 57 1.00 -12.36 3.26
C SER A 57 -0.19 -11.67 3.93
N GLU A 58 0.06 -10.78 4.89
CA GLU A 58 -0.95 -10.08 5.68
C GLU A 58 -1.78 -9.14 4.80
N SER A 59 -1.14 -8.54 3.78
CA SER A 59 -1.77 -7.59 2.87
C SER A 59 -2.38 -8.25 1.63
N LYS A 60 -2.30 -9.58 1.50
CA LYS A 60 -2.71 -10.31 0.30
C LYS A 60 -4.14 -10.01 -0.13
N PHE A 61 -5.07 -10.03 0.82
CA PHE A 61 -6.51 -9.90 0.52
C PHE A 61 -6.89 -8.46 0.18
N ILE A 62 -6.35 -7.48 0.89
CA ILE A 62 -6.61 -6.07 0.58
C ILE A 62 -6.04 -5.68 -0.79
N ILE A 63 -4.84 -6.15 -1.14
CA ILE A 63 -4.25 -5.91 -2.47
C ILE A 63 -5.15 -6.48 -3.56
N LYS A 64 -5.58 -7.74 -3.39
CA LYS A 64 -6.48 -8.39 -4.36
C LYS A 64 -7.77 -7.59 -4.53
N ASP A 65 -8.42 -7.25 -3.43
CA ASP A 65 -9.71 -6.55 -3.43
C ASP A 65 -9.58 -5.17 -4.09
N GLN A 66 -8.59 -4.37 -3.67
CA GLN A 66 -8.38 -3.03 -4.21
C GLN A 66 -8.01 -3.05 -5.70
N ILE A 67 -7.11 -3.95 -6.15
CA ILE A 67 -6.71 -3.99 -7.55
C ILE A 67 -7.84 -4.53 -8.42
N ALA A 68 -8.50 -5.63 -8.02
CA ALA A 68 -9.60 -6.21 -8.79
C ALA A 68 -10.79 -5.24 -8.92
N HIS A 69 -10.98 -4.34 -7.95
CA HIS A 69 -11.99 -3.28 -8.03
C HIS A 69 -11.79 -2.34 -9.23
N VAL A 70 -10.53 -2.05 -9.60
CA VAL A 70 -10.19 -1.12 -10.68
C VAL A 70 -9.69 -1.81 -11.95
N LEU A 71 -9.20 -3.05 -11.83
CA LEU A 71 -8.64 -3.86 -12.91
C LEU A 71 -9.15 -5.31 -12.78
N PRO A 72 -10.36 -5.61 -13.31
CA PRO A 72 -11.04 -6.89 -13.10
C PRO A 72 -10.30 -8.14 -13.60
N ASP A 73 -9.39 -7.99 -14.56
CA ASP A 73 -8.63 -9.13 -15.12
C ASP A 73 -7.37 -9.47 -14.30
N PHE A 74 -7.09 -8.73 -13.22
CA PHE A 74 -6.02 -9.05 -12.28
C PHE A 74 -6.31 -10.35 -11.51
N LYS A 75 -5.38 -11.30 -11.57
CA LYS A 75 -5.52 -12.63 -10.96
C LYS A 75 -4.58 -12.84 -9.78
N MET A 76 -4.92 -13.81 -8.95
CA MET A 76 -4.15 -14.15 -7.75
C MET A 76 -2.71 -14.57 -8.06
N GLU A 77 -2.45 -15.16 -9.22
CA GLU A 77 -1.14 -15.61 -9.66
C GLU A 77 -0.18 -14.44 -9.95
N GLN A 78 -0.72 -13.24 -10.13
CA GLN A 78 0.04 -12.00 -10.33
C GLN A 78 0.42 -11.33 -9.01
N LEU A 79 -0.09 -11.83 -7.88
CA LEU A 79 0.29 -11.40 -6.54
C LEU A 79 1.38 -12.32 -5.98
N ILE A 80 2.60 -11.81 -5.97
CA ILE A 80 3.80 -12.48 -5.48
C ILE A 80 3.89 -12.24 -3.97
N ILE A 81 3.84 -13.31 -3.18
CA ILE A 81 3.93 -13.22 -1.73
C ILE A 81 5.36 -13.47 -1.27
N GLU A 82 5.98 -12.47 -0.65
CA GLU A 82 7.29 -12.62 -0.03
C GLU A 82 7.14 -13.35 1.33
N PRO A 83 7.88 -14.44 1.60
CA PRO A 83 7.82 -15.16 2.88
C PRO A 83 8.31 -14.37 4.09
N SER A 84 9.15 -13.36 3.87
CA SER A 84 9.64 -12.43 4.91
C SER A 84 10.13 -11.13 4.27
N ALA A 85 10.02 -10.01 4.99
CA ALA A 85 10.49 -8.72 4.48
C ALA A 85 12.04 -8.69 4.41
N ARG A 86 12.57 -8.40 3.21
CA ARG A 86 14.02 -8.31 2.94
C ARG A 86 14.44 -7.07 2.13
N ASN A 87 13.59 -6.04 2.07
CA ASN A 87 13.81 -4.79 1.34
C ASN A 87 13.77 -5.01 -0.20
N THR A 88 14.06 -3.96 -0.98
CA THR A 88 13.70 -3.92 -2.42
C THR A 88 14.55 -4.81 -3.32
N ALA A 89 15.84 -5.06 -3.03
CA ALA A 89 16.65 -5.88 -3.93
C ALA A 89 16.16 -7.35 -3.96
N PRO A 90 15.96 -8.02 -2.81
CA PRO A 90 15.37 -9.36 -2.78
C PRO A 90 13.95 -9.42 -3.32
N ALA A 91 13.12 -8.41 -3.05
CA ALA A 91 11.76 -8.36 -3.58
C ALA A 91 11.75 -8.33 -5.12
N ILE A 92 12.60 -7.49 -5.73
CA ILE A 92 12.71 -7.40 -7.19
C ILE A 92 13.32 -8.68 -7.75
N ALA A 93 14.40 -9.21 -7.15
CA ALA A 93 15.07 -10.42 -7.61
C ALA A 93 14.17 -11.66 -7.54
N PHE A 94 13.45 -11.81 -6.43
CA PHE A 94 12.46 -12.86 -6.28
C PHE A 94 11.32 -12.71 -7.29
N SER A 95 10.83 -11.50 -7.51
CA SER A 95 9.78 -11.27 -8.51
C SER A 95 10.24 -11.60 -9.92
N ALA A 96 11.50 -11.33 -10.25
CA ALA A 96 12.07 -11.56 -11.57
C ALA A 96 12.00 -13.03 -12.03
N ILE A 97 11.99 -14.00 -11.12
CA ILE A 97 11.84 -15.43 -11.45
C ILE A 97 10.43 -15.78 -11.98
N HIS A 98 9.47 -14.83 -11.94
CA HIS A 98 8.13 -14.95 -12.51
C HIS A 98 8.03 -14.42 -13.94
N PHE A 99 9.11 -13.88 -14.48
CA PHE A 99 9.15 -13.27 -15.81
C PHE A 99 10.09 -14.06 -16.74
N LYS A 100 9.87 -13.90 -18.05
CA LYS A 100 10.80 -14.42 -19.06
C LYS A 100 12.01 -13.51 -19.12
N GLU A 101 13.16 -14.07 -19.51
CA GLU A 101 14.40 -13.28 -19.61
C GLU A 101 14.30 -12.13 -20.62
N ASP A 102 13.46 -12.29 -21.65
CA ASP A 102 13.18 -11.25 -22.64
C ASP A 102 12.10 -10.24 -22.23
N ASP A 103 11.41 -10.46 -21.12
CA ASP A 103 10.44 -9.48 -20.62
C ASP A 103 11.16 -8.20 -20.17
N ILE A 104 10.53 -7.06 -20.44
CA ILE A 104 10.88 -5.77 -19.84
C ILE A 104 9.95 -5.53 -18.67
N VAL A 105 10.55 -5.20 -17.53
CA VAL A 105 9.85 -4.97 -16.26
C VAL A 105 10.07 -3.53 -15.84
N ALA A 106 9.00 -2.82 -15.55
CA ALA A 106 9.04 -1.54 -14.85
C ALA A 106 8.66 -1.77 -13.38
N VAL A 107 9.61 -1.53 -12.48
CA VAL A 107 9.46 -1.61 -11.04
C VAL A 107 8.96 -0.26 -10.53
N LEU A 108 7.84 -0.28 -9.82
CA LEU A 108 7.12 0.88 -9.31
C LEU A 108 6.90 0.74 -7.81
N SER A 109 6.98 1.83 -7.07
CA SER A 109 6.50 1.87 -5.69
C SER A 109 4.98 2.10 -5.68
N SER A 110 4.27 1.36 -4.83
CA SER A 110 2.79 1.43 -4.71
C SER A 110 2.26 2.71 -4.08
N ASP A 111 3.15 3.55 -3.55
CA ASP A 111 2.84 4.55 -2.55
C ASP A 111 3.40 5.93 -2.92
N HIS A 112 3.60 6.18 -4.22
CA HIS A 112 3.99 7.46 -4.81
C HIS A 112 2.79 8.15 -5.47
N PHE A 113 2.80 9.48 -5.42
CA PHE A 113 1.89 10.34 -6.17
C PHE A 113 2.56 10.80 -7.48
N ILE A 114 1.78 10.81 -8.56
CA ILE A 114 2.18 11.28 -9.88
C ILE A 114 1.01 12.08 -10.44
N LYS A 115 1.24 13.35 -10.74
CA LYS A 115 0.20 14.28 -11.22
C LYS A 115 -0.10 14.10 -12.70
N ASP A 116 0.95 14.03 -13.53
CA ASP A 116 0.82 13.92 -14.99
C ASP A 116 1.06 12.49 -15.48
N ASN A 117 -0.04 11.73 -15.57
CA ASN A 117 0.00 10.35 -16.02
C ASN A 117 0.36 10.21 -17.52
N GLU A 118 0.08 11.21 -18.35
CA GLU A 118 0.37 11.14 -19.79
C GLU A 118 1.88 11.27 -20.02
N THR A 119 2.49 12.30 -19.42
CA THR A 119 3.95 12.49 -19.48
C THR A 119 4.69 11.32 -18.86
N PHE A 120 4.20 10.79 -17.73
CA PHE A 120 4.77 9.60 -17.11
C PHE A 120 4.77 8.38 -18.05
N ASN A 121 3.66 8.10 -18.73
CA ASN A 121 3.57 6.97 -19.65
C ASN A 121 4.42 7.14 -20.94
N LYS A 122 4.60 8.38 -21.41
CA LYS A 122 5.56 8.69 -22.49
C LYS A 122 7.00 8.37 -22.06
N ILE A 123 7.39 8.81 -20.87
CA ILE A 123 8.71 8.52 -20.29
C ILE A 123 8.92 7.01 -20.11
N LEU A 124 7.91 6.26 -19.64
CA LEU A 124 8.00 4.80 -19.53
C LEU A 124 8.19 4.13 -20.91
N SER A 125 7.61 4.69 -21.96
CA SER A 125 7.79 4.19 -23.33
C SER A 125 9.22 4.43 -23.83
N SER A 126 9.80 5.61 -23.59
CA SER A 126 11.22 5.89 -23.87
C SER A 126 12.16 5.00 -23.04
N ALA A 127 11.88 4.82 -21.74
CA ALA A 127 12.63 3.95 -20.85
C ALA A 127 12.63 2.50 -21.35
N LYS A 128 11.50 2.02 -21.85
CA LYS A 128 11.39 0.69 -22.45
C LYS A 128 12.35 0.53 -23.64
N THR A 129 12.41 1.49 -24.56
CA THR A 129 13.31 1.45 -25.72
C THR A 129 14.79 1.42 -25.31
N ILE A 130 15.17 2.15 -24.26
CA ILE A 130 16.54 2.11 -23.74
C ILE A 130 16.82 0.75 -23.06
N ALA A 131 15.87 0.22 -22.28
CA ALA A 131 15.99 -1.10 -21.65
C ALA A 131 16.12 -2.25 -22.67
N GLU A 132 15.47 -2.15 -23.83
CA GLU A 132 15.63 -3.11 -24.95
C GLU A 132 17.07 -3.22 -25.45
N LYS A 133 17.87 -2.16 -25.27
CA LYS A 133 19.30 -2.12 -25.64
C LYS A 133 20.23 -2.67 -24.54
N GLY A 134 19.69 -3.17 -23.44
CA GLY A 134 20.46 -3.79 -22.37
C GLY A 134 20.93 -2.84 -21.27
N PHE A 135 20.31 -1.66 -21.14
CA PHE A 135 20.54 -0.75 -20.01
C PHE A 135 19.50 -0.96 -18.90
N ILE A 136 19.84 -0.55 -17.68
CA ILE A 136 18.88 -0.34 -16.60
C ILE A 136 18.52 1.14 -16.59
N VAL A 137 17.24 1.46 -16.71
CA VAL A 137 16.76 2.83 -16.71
C VAL A 137 16.19 3.18 -15.34
N THR A 138 16.47 4.39 -14.86
CA THR A 138 15.83 4.98 -13.69
C THR A 138 15.28 6.36 -14.03
N LEU A 139 14.24 6.81 -13.31
CA LEU A 139 13.62 8.10 -13.52
C LEU A 139 14.15 9.11 -12.49
N GLY A 140 14.76 10.18 -12.99
CA GLY A 140 15.34 11.23 -12.18
C GLY A 140 14.42 12.44 -12.10
N ILE A 141 13.85 12.74 -10.94
CA ILE A 141 12.98 13.91 -10.75
C ILE A 141 13.83 15.17 -10.63
N ILE A 142 13.44 16.24 -11.32
CA ILE A 142 14.12 17.54 -11.24
C ILE A 142 13.97 18.09 -9.81
N PRO A 143 15.07 18.30 -9.05
CA PRO A 143 15.00 18.81 -7.70
C PRO A 143 14.57 20.28 -7.68
N ASP A 144 13.60 20.62 -6.83
CA ASP A 144 13.23 22.01 -6.53
C ASP A 144 13.81 22.53 -5.20
N SER A 145 14.39 21.63 -4.40
CA SER A 145 14.84 21.90 -3.04
C SER A 145 15.92 20.91 -2.58
N PRO A 146 16.70 21.23 -1.54
CA PRO A 146 17.77 20.35 -1.04
C PRO A 146 17.23 19.29 -0.06
N LYS A 147 16.42 18.33 -0.54
CA LYS A 147 15.81 17.27 0.30
C LYS A 147 16.85 16.22 0.71
N THR A 148 17.12 16.08 2.00
CA THR A 148 18.07 15.07 2.52
C THR A 148 17.49 13.64 2.60
N GLY A 149 16.17 13.51 2.47
CA GLY A 149 15.46 12.23 2.56
C GLY A 149 15.52 11.37 1.31
N TYR A 150 16.01 11.91 0.19
CA TYR A 150 16.00 11.25 -1.12
C TYR A 150 17.40 10.83 -1.56
N GLY A 151 17.45 9.82 -2.44
CA GLY A 151 18.63 9.54 -3.25
C GLY A 151 18.80 10.58 -4.36
N TYR A 152 20.04 10.81 -4.76
CA TYR A 152 20.44 11.74 -5.81
C TYR A 152 21.22 10.99 -6.90
N ILE A 153 20.94 11.33 -8.16
CA ILE A 153 21.51 10.71 -9.35
C ILE A 153 22.19 11.80 -10.16
N LYS A 154 23.50 11.72 -10.30
CA LYS A 154 24.28 12.61 -11.16
C LYS A 154 24.30 12.05 -12.58
N LYS A 155 23.80 12.80 -13.55
CA LYS A 155 23.99 12.44 -14.96
C LYS A 155 25.45 12.66 -15.37
N SER A 156 25.91 11.85 -16.31
CA SER A 156 27.13 12.10 -17.06
C SER A 156 26.85 13.01 -18.27
N GLY A 157 27.87 13.28 -19.08
CA GLY A 157 27.73 13.92 -20.40
C GLY A 157 27.40 12.95 -21.54
N GLU A 158 27.27 11.65 -21.28
CA GLU A 158 27.00 10.63 -22.31
C GLU A 158 25.48 10.43 -22.46
N ASN A 159 24.95 10.75 -23.65
CA ASN A 159 23.53 10.59 -23.98
C ASN A 159 23.26 9.17 -24.50
N ILE A 160 22.16 8.58 -24.03
CA ILE A 160 21.61 7.30 -24.49
C ILE A 160 20.14 7.53 -24.83
N GLU A 161 19.83 7.84 -26.09
CA GLU A 161 18.50 8.27 -26.54
C GLU A 161 17.99 9.46 -25.70
N ASP A 162 16.82 9.33 -25.07
CA ASP A 162 16.20 10.34 -24.20
C ASP A 162 16.80 10.39 -22.77
N GLY A 163 17.79 9.54 -22.48
CA GLY A 163 18.42 9.44 -21.18
C GLY A 163 19.90 9.81 -21.19
N PHE A 164 20.48 9.87 -20.00
CA PHE A 164 21.91 10.10 -19.78
C PHE A 164 22.48 8.94 -18.97
N LYS A 165 23.68 8.47 -19.30
CA LYS A 165 24.37 7.50 -18.46
C LYS A 165 24.61 8.11 -17.07
N VAL A 166 24.43 7.32 -16.02
CA VAL A 166 24.65 7.80 -14.64
C VAL A 166 26.15 7.84 -14.34
N GLU A 167 26.64 9.00 -13.89
CA GLU A 167 28.02 9.15 -13.41
C GLU A 167 28.13 8.67 -11.96
N ARG A 168 27.12 9.00 -11.15
CA ARG A 168 27.13 8.71 -9.73
C ARG A 168 25.73 8.63 -9.17
N PHE A 169 25.53 7.70 -8.25
CA PHE A 169 24.35 7.61 -7.41
C PHE A 169 24.75 7.84 -5.94
N VAL A 170 23.95 8.60 -5.20
CA VAL A 170 24.22 8.96 -3.80
C VAL A 170 22.93 8.91 -3.00
N GLU A 171 22.82 7.99 -2.05
CA GLU A 171 21.64 7.92 -1.17
C GLU A 171 21.72 8.89 0.02
N LYS A 172 20.66 9.67 0.25
CA LYS A 172 20.41 10.49 1.45
C LYS A 172 21.60 11.36 1.90
N PRO A 173 22.00 12.35 1.08
CA PRO A 173 23.09 13.25 1.44
C PRO A 173 22.73 14.10 2.67
N ASN A 174 23.76 14.63 3.32
CA ASN A 174 23.57 15.67 4.34
C ASN A 174 23.08 16.98 3.69
N GLU A 175 22.57 17.90 4.50
CA GLU A 175 21.97 19.16 4.02
C GLU A 175 22.93 19.99 3.15
N GLN A 176 24.20 20.06 3.54
CA GLN A 176 25.21 20.79 2.77
C GLN A 176 25.37 20.20 1.36
N LYS A 177 25.54 18.87 1.25
CA LYS A 177 25.65 18.20 -0.05
C LYS A 177 24.38 18.32 -0.87
N ALA A 178 23.20 18.26 -0.26
CA ALA A 178 21.94 18.44 -0.96
C ALA A 178 21.85 19.84 -1.60
N LYS A 179 22.34 20.89 -0.92
CA LYS A 179 22.45 22.25 -1.47
C LYS A 179 23.46 22.32 -2.61
N GLU A 180 24.62 21.68 -2.46
CA GLU A 180 25.64 21.59 -3.50
C GLU A 180 25.10 20.88 -4.76
N TYR A 181 24.37 19.77 -4.59
CA TYR A 181 23.78 19.01 -5.70
C TYR A 181 22.70 19.80 -6.44
N LEU A 182 21.86 20.53 -5.70
CA LEU A 182 20.87 21.43 -6.30
C LEU A 182 21.55 22.55 -7.11
N ALA A 183 22.64 23.13 -6.59
CA ALA A 183 23.38 24.20 -7.27
C ALA A 183 24.16 23.71 -8.51
N ASP A 184 24.62 22.46 -8.53
CA ASP A 184 25.32 21.84 -9.68
C ASP A 184 24.39 21.69 -10.89
N GLY A 185 23.11 21.39 -10.67
CA GLY A 185 22.09 21.29 -11.73
C GLY A 185 22.16 20.02 -12.58
N ASN A 186 23.15 19.15 -12.38
CA ASN A 186 23.23 17.84 -13.05
C ASN A 186 22.78 16.67 -12.17
N TYR A 187 22.17 16.97 -11.03
CA TYR A 187 21.64 15.98 -10.11
C TYR A 187 20.12 15.93 -10.16
N PHE A 188 19.59 14.70 -10.07
CA PHE A 188 18.16 14.41 -10.04
C PHE A 188 17.81 13.58 -8.80
N TRP A 189 16.60 13.70 -8.27
CA TRP A 189 16.14 12.80 -7.21
C TRP A 189 15.82 11.42 -7.78
N ASN A 190 16.22 10.37 -7.06
CA ASN A 190 15.83 9.01 -7.36
C ASN A 190 14.34 8.81 -7.03
N ALA A 191 13.51 8.56 -8.05
CA ALA A 191 12.10 8.25 -7.88
C ALA A 191 11.85 6.82 -7.35
N GLY A 192 12.90 5.99 -7.21
CA GLY A 192 12.75 4.57 -6.85
C GLY A 192 12.02 3.76 -7.92
N ILE A 193 12.10 4.21 -9.19
CA ILE A 193 11.49 3.58 -10.35
C ILE A 193 12.61 3.06 -11.24
N PHE A 194 12.51 1.79 -11.63
CA PHE A 194 13.53 1.11 -12.44
C PHE A 194 12.89 0.35 -13.59
N ILE A 195 13.44 0.46 -14.80
CA ILE A 195 12.96 -0.24 -15.98
C ILE A 195 14.13 -1.00 -16.59
N PHE A 196 13.97 -2.31 -16.76
CA PHE A 196 15.05 -3.15 -17.27
C PHE A 196 14.51 -4.38 -17.98
N LYS A 197 15.35 -4.96 -18.84
CA LYS A 197 15.17 -6.32 -19.35
C LYS A 197 15.56 -7.32 -18.26
N VAL A 198 14.77 -8.36 -18.03
CA VAL A 198 15.01 -9.35 -16.95
C VAL A 198 16.40 -9.99 -17.06
N LYS A 199 16.84 -10.32 -18.28
CA LYS A 199 18.20 -10.83 -18.54
C LYS A 199 19.28 -9.88 -18.04
N THR A 200 19.22 -8.61 -18.43
CA THR A 200 20.16 -7.56 -18.00
C THR A 200 20.19 -7.41 -16.49
N PHE A 201 19.02 -7.44 -15.85
CA PHE A 201 18.94 -7.37 -14.39
C PHE A 201 19.65 -8.54 -13.72
N PHE A 202 19.48 -9.78 -14.21
CA PHE A 202 20.20 -10.94 -13.66
C PHE A 202 21.72 -10.86 -13.88
N GLU A 203 22.17 -10.36 -15.03
CA GLU A 203 23.60 -10.15 -15.32
C GLU A 203 24.21 -9.13 -14.33
N GLU A 204 23.55 -8.00 -14.12
CA GLU A 204 24.00 -6.96 -13.18
C GLU A 204 23.92 -7.43 -11.72
N LEU A 205 22.87 -8.19 -11.36
CA LEU A 205 22.74 -8.79 -10.04
C LEU A 205 23.90 -9.77 -9.76
N LYS A 206 24.24 -10.62 -10.74
CA LYS A 206 25.38 -11.55 -10.63
C LYS A 206 26.71 -10.82 -10.48
N LYS A 207 26.91 -9.70 -11.19
CA LYS A 207 28.14 -8.90 -11.15
C LYS A 207 28.29 -8.14 -9.82
N HIS A 208 27.21 -7.52 -9.33
CA HIS A 208 27.29 -6.55 -8.23
C HIS A 208 26.77 -7.05 -6.87
N SER A 209 25.96 -8.12 -6.87
CA SER A 209 25.40 -8.76 -5.68
C SER A 209 25.31 -10.29 -5.86
N PRO A 210 26.44 -10.99 -6.03
CA PRO A 210 26.46 -12.44 -6.29
C PRO A 210 25.71 -13.26 -5.23
N GLU A 211 25.74 -12.84 -3.96
CA GLU A 211 25.00 -13.51 -2.89
C GLU A 211 23.48 -13.49 -3.09
N ILE A 212 22.92 -12.36 -3.53
CA ILE A 212 21.48 -12.26 -3.86
C ILE A 212 21.19 -13.09 -5.11
N PHE A 213 22.07 -13.04 -6.12
CA PHE A 213 21.91 -13.83 -7.33
C PHE A 213 21.88 -15.34 -7.04
N GLU A 214 22.80 -15.85 -6.22
CA GLU A 214 22.87 -17.27 -5.85
C GLU A 214 21.61 -17.76 -5.14
N VAL A 215 21.08 -16.97 -4.20
CA VAL A 215 19.81 -17.31 -3.53
C VAL A 215 18.67 -17.30 -4.55
N THR A 216 18.63 -16.30 -5.43
CA THR A 216 17.59 -16.18 -6.46
C THR A 216 17.59 -17.36 -7.43
N GLU A 217 18.76 -17.83 -7.87
CA GLU A 217 18.87 -18.99 -8.75
C GLU A 217 18.42 -20.28 -8.06
N ARG A 218 18.75 -20.47 -6.77
CA ARG A 218 18.21 -21.60 -5.99
C ARG A 218 16.69 -21.56 -5.88
N LEU A 219 16.12 -20.38 -5.64
CA LEU A 219 14.66 -20.19 -5.59
C LEU A 219 14.01 -20.42 -6.97
N ARG A 220 14.65 -19.97 -8.05
CA ARG A 220 14.23 -20.22 -9.43
C ARG A 220 14.19 -21.72 -9.74
N GLN A 221 15.20 -22.47 -9.33
CA GLN A 221 15.25 -23.94 -9.47
C GLN A 221 14.13 -24.63 -8.69
N LYS A 222 13.94 -24.28 -7.40
CA LYS A 222 12.84 -24.80 -6.58
C LYS A 222 11.48 -24.56 -7.24
N LYS A 223 11.25 -23.35 -7.74
CA LYS A 223 10.01 -23.00 -8.45
C LYS A 223 9.82 -23.85 -9.71
N SER A 224 10.85 -24.06 -10.52
CA SER A 224 10.79 -24.92 -11.71
C SER A 224 10.46 -26.37 -11.36
N ASN A 225 10.93 -26.85 -10.20
CA ASN A 225 10.61 -28.18 -9.66
C ASN A 225 9.24 -28.23 -8.95
N SER A 226 8.46 -27.14 -8.94
CA SER A 226 7.22 -27.01 -8.17
C SER A 226 7.40 -27.23 -6.65
N GLU A 227 8.60 -26.96 -6.13
CA GLU A 227 8.88 -27.02 -4.70
C GLU A 227 8.40 -25.74 -3.99
N ARG A 228 7.89 -25.90 -2.77
CA ARG A 228 7.46 -24.76 -1.94
C ARG A 228 8.68 -23.94 -1.51
N ILE A 229 8.60 -22.63 -1.75
CA ILE A 229 9.58 -21.66 -1.26
C ILE A 229 9.23 -21.32 0.18
N THR A 230 10.14 -21.65 1.11
CA THR A 230 9.92 -21.47 2.54
C THR A 230 10.46 -20.13 3.03
N LYS A 231 10.05 -19.74 4.25
CA LYS A 231 10.63 -18.58 4.94
C LYS A 231 12.12 -18.76 5.22
N GLU A 232 12.58 -19.98 5.48
CA GLU A 232 14.00 -20.30 5.68
C GLU A 232 14.82 -20.10 4.40
N ASP A 233 14.27 -20.49 3.25
CA ASP A 233 14.91 -20.24 1.96
C ASP A 233 15.03 -18.73 1.69
N PHE A 234 13.94 -17.99 1.91
CA PHE A 234 13.92 -16.55 1.68
C PHE A 234 14.80 -15.77 2.66
N ASN A 235 14.92 -16.25 3.89
CA ASN A 235 15.75 -15.63 4.91
C ASN A 235 17.25 -15.65 4.58
N LYS A 236 17.69 -16.43 3.59
CA LYS A 236 19.06 -16.43 3.06
C LYS A 236 19.38 -15.17 2.25
N TYR A 237 18.37 -14.45 1.77
CA TYR A 237 18.59 -13.12 1.20
C TYR A 237 19.11 -12.16 2.28
N GLN A 238 20.10 -11.35 1.89
CA GLN A 238 20.48 -10.15 2.63
C GLN A 238 19.32 -9.15 2.67
N ASN A 239 19.20 -8.39 3.75
CA ASN A 239 18.20 -7.32 3.87
C ASN A 239 18.78 -5.99 3.34
N ILE A 240 18.61 -5.71 2.04
CA ILE A 240 19.27 -4.59 1.35
C ILE A 240 18.40 -4.01 0.23
N SER A 241 18.46 -2.68 0.03
CA SER A 241 17.73 -2.04 -1.08
C SER A 241 18.45 -2.26 -2.41
N ILE A 242 17.68 -2.19 -3.49
CA ILE A 242 18.22 -2.35 -4.85
C ILE A 242 19.22 -1.26 -5.21
N ASP A 243 19.04 -0.06 -4.65
CA ASP A 243 19.91 1.09 -4.84
C ASP A 243 21.35 0.74 -4.45
N TYR A 244 21.55 0.21 -3.23
CA TYR A 244 22.86 -0.23 -2.73
C TYR A 244 23.36 -1.55 -3.34
N ALA A 245 22.44 -2.48 -3.62
CA ALA A 245 22.81 -3.80 -4.11
C ALA A 245 23.37 -3.74 -5.54
N VAL A 246 22.74 -2.94 -6.41
CA VAL A 246 23.02 -2.92 -7.86
C VAL A 246 23.23 -1.51 -8.38
N MET A 247 22.30 -0.57 -8.12
CA MET A 247 22.24 0.69 -8.88
C MET A 247 23.45 1.59 -8.65
N GLU A 248 23.95 1.71 -7.41
CA GLU A 248 25.15 2.49 -7.08
C GLU A 248 26.44 1.95 -7.72
N LYS A 249 26.44 0.69 -8.15
CA LYS A 249 27.64 -0.01 -8.63
C LYS A 249 27.60 -0.29 -10.13
N SER A 250 26.43 -0.12 -10.76
CA SER A 250 26.15 -0.52 -12.13
C SER A 250 26.70 0.49 -13.13
N ASP A 251 27.44 0.01 -14.12
CA ASP A 251 27.93 0.81 -15.26
C ASP A 251 26.89 0.92 -16.39
N THR A 252 25.75 0.23 -16.25
CA THR A 252 24.67 0.13 -17.26
C THR A 252 23.45 0.99 -16.91
N LEU A 253 23.57 1.84 -15.88
CA LEU A 253 22.49 2.68 -15.39
C LEU A 253 22.34 3.95 -16.25
N VAL A 254 21.12 4.21 -16.69
CA VAL A 254 20.71 5.40 -17.44
C VAL A 254 19.61 6.12 -16.68
N VAL A 255 19.73 7.43 -16.53
CA VAL A 255 18.70 8.29 -15.93
C VAL A 255 17.97 9.06 -17.01
N ILE A 256 16.63 9.05 -16.96
CA ILE A 256 15.80 9.96 -17.75
C ILE A 256 15.35 11.11 -16.84
N PRO A 257 15.81 12.35 -17.07
CA PRO A 257 15.29 13.54 -16.40
C PRO A 257 13.77 13.64 -16.61
N SER A 258 13.04 13.81 -15.53
CA SER A 258 11.59 13.64 -15.51
C SER A 258 10.89 14.76 -14.76
N ASP A 259 9.82 15.28 -15.34
CA ASP A 259 8.90 16.21 -14.71
C ASP A 259 7.46 15.78 -14.98
N PHE A 260 6.83 15.17 -13.98
CA PHE A 260 5.45 14.70 -14.04
C PHE A 260 4.70 14.94 -12.71
N GLY A 261 5.19 15.89 -11.90
CA GLY A 261 4.64 16.18 -10.57
C GLY A 261 4.69 14.98 -9.62
N TRP A 262 5.88 14.43 -9.40
CA TRP A 262 6.12 13.29 -8.51
C TRP A 262 6.20 13.72 -7.03
N SER A 263 5.68 12.89 -6.14
CA SER A 263 5.90 12.99 -4.70
C SER A 263 5.90 11.61 -4.04
N ASP A 264 6.78 11.39 -3.07
CA ASP A 264 6.82 10.15 -2.28
C ASP A 264 5.71 10.08 -1.21
N VAL A 265 4.99 11.19 -0.99
CA VAL A 265 3.98 11.35 0.08
C VAL A 265 4.49 10.82 1.43
N GLY A 266 5.71 11.22 1.79
CA GLY A 266 6.41 10.74 2.98
C GLY A 266 5.84 11.24 4.31
N SER A 267 5.13 12.37 4.30
CA SER A 267 4.54 13.00 5.49
C SER A 267 3.30 13.83 5.17
N PHE A 268 2.59 14.30 6.20
CA PHE A 268 1.45 15.19 6.03
C PHE A 268 1.81 16.53 5.38
N HIS A 269 3.05 17.00 5.56
CA HIS A 269 3.53 18.16 4.83
C HIS A 269 3.54 17.92 3.32
N SER A 270 4.11 16.81 2.85
CA SER A 270 4.06 16.44 1.43
C SER A 270 2.63 16.26 0.92
N LEU A 271 1.73 15.74 1.76
CA LEU A 271 0.30 15.61 1.40
C LEU A 271 -0.37 16.98 1.27
N PHE A 272 -0.08 17.91 2.18
CA PHE A 272 -0.53 19.29 2.07
C PHE A 272 -0.05 19.91 0.76
N GLU A 273 1.21 19.74 0.35
CA GLU A 273 1.72 20.33 -0.91
C GLU A 273 0.98 19.84 -2.17
N ILE A 274 0.56 18.57 -2.23
CA ILE A 274 -0.02 17.99 -3.45
C ILE A 274 -1.54 18.13 -3.57
N LEU A 275 -2.25 18.34 -2.46
CA LEU A 275 -3.70 18.47 -2.48
C LEU A 275 -4.14 19.82 -3.08
N PRO A 276 -5.36 19.92 -3.62
CA PRO A 276 -5.97 21.21 -3.94
C PRO A 276 -6.01 22.14 -2.72
N LYS A 277 -6.07 23.45 -2.96
CA LYS A 277 -6.14 24.49 -1.93
C LYS A 277 -7.39 25.34 -2.13
N ASP A 278 -8.03 25.71 -1.03
CA ASP A 278 -9.07 26.74 -1.01
C ASP A 278 -8.47 28.16 -1.02
N GLU A 279 -9.32 29.19 -0.89
CA GLU A 279 -8.93 30.61 -0.89
C GLU A 279 -8.05 31.00 0.31
N ASP A 280 -8.13 30.25 1.41
CA ASP A 280 -7.35 30.43 2.64
C ASP A 280 -6.11 29.52 2.68
N ASN A 281 -5.79 28.88 1.55
CA ASN A 281 -4.69 27.93 1.39
C ASN A 281 -4.84 26.69 2.29
N ASN A 282 -6.06 26.27 2.60
CA ASN A 282 -6.34 25.01 3.28
C ASN A 282 -6.48 23.86 2.27
N ALA A 283 -5.95 22.70 2.64
CA ALA A 283 -6.12 21.44 1.94
C ALA A 283 -7.17 20.59 2.66
N LEU A 284 -8.31 20.35 2.00
CA LEU A 284 -9.42 19.61 2.60
C LEU A 284 -9.54 18.23 1.98
N LYS A 285 -9.57 17.20 2.83
CA LYS A 285 -9.94 15.83 2.48
C LYS A 285 -11.10 15.39 3.38
N MET A 286 -12.24 16.04 3.16
CA MET A 286 -13.54 15.80 3.78
C MET A 286 -14.60 16.56 2.96
N ASP A 287 -15.88 16.39 3.31
CA ASP A 287 -16.94 17.25 2.76
C ASP A 287 -16.74 18.68 3.25
N GLU A 288 -16.77 19.66 2.34
CA GLU A 288 -16.62 21.08 2.66
C GLU A 288 -17.71 21.57 3.62
N ASN A 289 -18.91 20.98 3.58
CA ASN A 289 -20.01 21.32 4.49
C ASN A 289 -19.77 20.85 5.94
N ASP A 290 -18.78 20.00 6.14
CA ASP A 290 -18.36 19.53 7.46
C ASP A 290 -17.17 20.32 8.02
N PHE A 291 -16.59 21.24 7.25
CA PHE A 291 -15.55 22.15 7.72
C PHE A 291 -16.11 23.55 7.98
N VAL A 292 -15.89 24.07 9.18
CA VAL A 292 -16.28 25.43 9.58
C VAL A 292 -15.03 26.24 9.90
N ASN A 293 -14.70 27.18 9.02
CA ASN A 293 -13.52 28.03 9.18
C ASN A 293 -13.91 29.45 9.64
N ILE A 294 -13.24 29.94 10.69
CA ILE A 294 -13.25 31.35 11.07
C ILE A 294 -11.78 31.80 11.19
N ASP A 295 -11.33 32.64 10.26
CA ASP A 295 -9.99 33.27 10.27
C ASP A 295 -8.80 32.28 10.40
N SER A 296 -8.90 31.07 9.87
CA SER A 296 -7.81 30.07 9.90
C SER A 296 -7.27 29.77 8.51
N LYS A 297 -5.95 29.57 8.38
CA LYS A 297 -5.25 29.42 7.09
C LYS A 297 -4.15 28.36 7.12
N ASN A 298 -3.72 27.92 5.94
CA ASN A 298 -2.65 26.93 5.78
C ASN A 298 -2.92 25.62 6.54
N LEU A 299 -4.17 25.15 6.55
CA LEU A 299 -4.56 23.94 7.26
C LEU A 299 -4.56 22.73 6.33
N LEU A 300 -4.03 21.59 6.79
CA LEU A 300 -4.41 20.30 6.23
C LEU A 300 -5.49 19.69 7.11
N ILE A 301 -6.66 19.45 6.54
CA ILE A 301 -7.78 18.86 7.26
C ILE A 301 -8.18 17.56 6.57
N TYR A 302 -8.05 16.47 7.31
CA TYR A 302 -8.49 15.16 6.88
C TYR A 302 -9.57 14.68 7.84
N GLY A 303 -10.81 14.69 7.39
CA GLY A 303 -11.98 14.35 8.19
C GLY A 303 -12.66 13.09 7.67
N SER A 304 -13.24 12.31 8.58
CA SER A 304 -13.98 11.10 8.21
C SER A 304 -15.49 11.23 8.43
N LYS A 305 -15.91 11.71 9.61
CA LYS A 305 -17.34 11.77 9.99
C LYS A 305 -17.74 13.01 10.80
N ARG A 306 -16.84 13.58 11.60
CA ARG A 306 -17.18 14.70 12.48
C ARG A 306 -17.07 16.02 11.71
N LYS A 307 -17.89 17.00 12.13
CA LYS A 307 -17.63 18.39 11.75
C LYS A 307 -16.36 18.89 12.43
N ILE A 308 -15.52 19.58 11.70
CA ILE A 308 -14.27 20.18 12.19
C ILE A 308 -14.44 21.69 12.12
N ALA A 309 -14.26 22.38 13.25
CA ALA A 309 -14.36 23.83 13.33
C ALA A 309 -13.04 24.45 13.81
N THR A 310 -12.59 25.51 13.15
CA THR A 310 -11.33 26.22 13.46
C THR A 310 -11.59 27.71 13.64
N ILE A 311 -10.95 28.32 14.66
CA ILE A 311 -11.03 29.75 14.93
C ILE A 311 -9.61 30.28 15.14
N ASN A 312 -9.13 31.13 14.24
CA ASN A 312 -7.83 31.81 14.33
C ASN A 312 -6.64 30.87 14.62
N VAL A 313 -6.56 29.75 13.90
CA VAL A 313 -5.43 28.82 13.94
C VAL A 313 -4.77 28.72 12.57
N ASN A 314 -3.45 28.56 12.51
CA ASN A 314 -2.75 28.53 11.24
C ASN A 314 -1.67 27.45 11.24
N ASP A 315 -1.29 26.99 10.04
CA ASP A 315 -0.18 26.06 9.82
C ASP A 315 -0.34 24.72 10.58
N LEU A 316 -1.57 24.21 10.71
CA LEU A 316 -1.87 22.95 11.39
C LEU A 316 -2.26 21.83 10.43
N VAL A 317 -1.95 20.62 10.87
CA VAL A 317 -2.48 19.36 10.33
C VAL A 317 -3.48 18.81 11.34
N ILE A 318 -4.72 18.61 10.91
CA ILE A 318 -5.83 18.06 11.69
C ILE A 318 -6.33 16.81 10.97
N VAL A 319 -6.18 15.64 11.60
CA VAL A 319 -6.52 14.34 11.01
C VAL A 319 -7.42 13.57 11.98
N ASP A 320 -8.69 13.44 11.62
CA ASP A 320 -9.75 12.80 12.40
C ASP A 320 -10.13 11.44 11.78
N THR A 321 -9.71 10.35 12.43
CA THR A 321 -10.19 8.99 12.16
C THR A 321 -11.20 8.56 13.22
N PRO A 322 -12.02 7.52 12.95
CA PRO A 322 -13.05 7.09 13.90
C PRO A 322 -12.54 6.78 15.32
N ASP A 323 -11.29 6.32 15.42
CA ASP A 323 -10.62 5.87 16.64
C ASP A 323 -9.58 6.87 17.20
N ALA A 324 -9.11 7.84 16.41
CA ALA A 324 -8.01 8.71 16.81
C ALA A 324 -8.05 10.09 16.14
N LEU A 325 -7.57 11.10 16.86
CA LEU A 325 -7.38 12.47 16.37
C LEU A 325 -5.91 12.85 16.50
N LEU A 326 -5.32 13.33 15.41
CA LEU A 326 -4.01 13.98 15.41
C LEU A 326 -4.17 15.46 15.09
N ILE A 327 -3.56 16.28 15.92
CA ILE A 327 -3.35 17.70 15.66
C ILE A 327 -1.85 17.96 15.78
N SER A 328 -1.25 18.55 14.76
CA SER A 328 0.18 18.89 14.78
C SER A 328 0.48 20.14 13.99
N ASP A 329 1.58 20.81 14.34
CA ASP A 329 2.19 21.83 13.48
C ASP A 329 2.62 21.18 12.16
N SER A 330 2.23 21.80 11.04
CA SER A 330 2.49 21.34 9.67
C SER A 330 3.98 21.15 9.34
N LYS A 331 4.88 21.83 10.06
CA LYS A 331 6.34 21.73 9.87
C LYS A 331 6.97 20.62 10.72
N ARG A 332 6.22 19.99 11.63
CA ARG A 332 6.71 18.95 12.56
C ARG A 332 6.09 17.58 12.33
N THR A 333 5.52 17.35 11.15
CA THR A 333 4.80 16.11 10.82
C THR A 333 5.71 14.86 10.77
N GLU A 334 7.02 15.02 10.63
CA GLU A 334 7.98 13.90 10.70
C GLU A 334 8.00 13.23 12.09
N ASN A 335 7.64 13.97 13.16
CA ASN A 335 7.60 13.46 14.54
C ASN A 335 6.43 12.50 14.81
N VAL A 336 5.52 12.27 13.84
CA VAL A 336 4.44 11.27 13.97
C VAL A 336 4.99 9.87 14.30
N LYS A 337 6.22 9.55 13.85
CA LYS A 337 6.90 8.31 14.22
C LYS A 337 7.05 8.14 15.74
N GLU A 338 7.31 9.22 16.46
CA GLU A 338 7.46 9.20 17.93
C GLU A 338 6.12 8.90 18.62
N ILE A 339 5.01 9.40 18.06
CA ILE A 339 3.66 9.07 18.57
C ILE A 339 3.41 7.57 18.40
N VAL A 340 3.69 7.02 17.22
CA VAL A 340 3.52 5.57 16.97
C VAL A 340 4.38 4.74 17.94
N GLN A 341 5.62 5.13 18.19
CA GLN A 341 6.50 4.46 19.16
C GLN A 341 5.93 4.51 20.59
N LYS A 342 5.40 5.66 21.01
CA LYS A 342 4.76 5.81 22.33
C LYS A 342 3.50 4.92 22.43
N LEU A 343 2.64 4.92 21.42
CA LEU A 343 1.45 4.07 21.39
C LEU A 343 1.82 2.58 21.45
N GLN A 344 2.87 2.15 20.75
CA GLN A 344 3.40 0.78 20.85
C GLN A 344 3.87 0.46 22.27
N SER A 345 4.59 1.37 22.93
CA SER A 345 5.03 1.17 24.32
C SER A 345 3.88 1.09 25.32
N MET A 346 2.73 1.70 24.99
CA MET A 346 1.50 1.64 25.76
C MET A 346 0.64 0.41 25.43
N ASN A 347 1.04 -0.42 24.45
CA ASN A 347 0.21 -1.48 23.86
C ASN A 347 -1.16 -0.96 23.37
N ALA A 348 -1.19 0.28 22.86
CA ALA A 348 -2.39 0.89 22.30
C ALA A 348 -2.71 0.27 20.94
N LYS A 349 -3.97 -0.15 20.73
CA LYS A 349 -4.40 -0.86 19.52
C LYS A 349 -4.30 0.03 18.28
N GLU A 350 -4.43 1.33 18.47
CA GLU A 350 -4.33 2.40 17.47
C GLU A 350 -2.94 2.50 16.85
N ALA A 351 -1.91 1.82 17.37
CA ALA A 351 -0.62 1.68 16.69
C ALA A 351 -0.64 0.61 15.60
N GLU A 352 -1.45 -0.43 15.78
CA GLU A 352 -1.35 -1.67 15.00
C GLU A 352 -2.53 -1.91 14.08
N VAL A 353 -3.75 -1.70 14.59
CA VAL A 353 -5.00 -2.10 13.95
C VAL A 353 -5.77 -0.85 13.53
N HIS A 354 -6.24 -0.85 12.29
CA HIS A 354 -7.17 0.17 11.81
C HIS A 354 -8.59 -0.23 12.20
N ALA A 355 -9.48 0.75 12.43
CA ALA A 355 -10.87 0.48 12.77
C ALA A 355 -11.55 -0.47 11.76
N THR A 356 -11.15 -0.37 10.49
CA THR A 356 -11.52 -1.29 9.41
C THR A 356 -10.44 -2.33 9.16
N ALA A 357 -10.82 -3.61 9.13
CA ALA A 357 -9.96 -4.74 8.80
C ALA A 357 -10.50 -5.49 7.56
N TYR A 358 -9.61 -5.81 6.63
CA TYR A 358 -9.94 -6.51 5.39
C TYR A 358 -9.75 -8.02 5.53
N ARG A 359 -10.63 -8.78 4.88
CA ARG A 359 -10.72 -10.24 4.96
C ARG A 359 -10.98 -10.83 3.57
N PRO A 360 -10.75 -12.13 3.38
CA PRO A 360 -10.96 -12.78 2.08
C PRO A 360 -12.39 -12.62 1.52
N TRP A 361 -13.36 -12.44 2.42
CA TRP A 361 -14.78 -12.30 2.11
C TRP A 361 -15.26 -10.85 2.01
N GLY A 362 -14.40 -9.85 2.24
CA GLY A 362 -14.77 -8.43 2.30
C GLY A 362 -14.06 -7.71 3.45
N SER A 363 -14.79 -7.02 4.32
CA SER A 363 -14.20 -6.29 5.44
C SER A 363 -15.13 -6.16 6.64
N TYR A 364 -14.58 -5.82 7.80
CA TYR A 364 -15.37 -5.30 8.91
C TYR A 364 -14.81 -4.00 9.44
N THR A 365 -15.66 -3.15 10.01
CA THR A 365 -15.27 -1.94 10.73
C THR A 365 -15.81 -1.99 12.15
N VAL A 366 -14.96 -1.82 13.16
CA VAL A 366 -15.40 -1.62 14.54
C VAL A 366 -15.97 -0.21 14.66
N LEU A 367 -17.27 -0.12 14.92
CA LEU A 367 -17.98 1.16 15.05
C LEU A 367 -17.95 1.67 16.49
N ASP A 368 -18.06 0.77 17.46
CA ASP A 368 -18.03 1.08 18.89
C ASP A 368 -17.60 -0.15 19.69
N SER A 369 -17.05 0.07 20.88
CA SER A 369 -16.69 -1.01 21.80
C SER A 369 -16.72 -0.55 23.25
N GLY A 370 -17.21 -1.43 24.12
CA GLY A 370 -17.18 -1.23 25.57
C GLY A 370 -16.79 -2.51 26.31
N LYS A 371 -16.92 -2.49 27.64
CA LYS A 371 -16.45 -3.60 28.50
C LYS A 371 -17.07 -4.96 28.13
N ASN A 372 -18.33 -4.99 27.74
CA ASN A 372 -19.09 -6.22 27.48
C ASN A 372 -19.78 -6.24 26.11
N TYR A 373 -19.44 -5.31 25.23
CA TYR A 373 -20.01 -5.26 23.89
C TYR A 373 -19.01 -4.76 22.85
N GLN A 374 -19.21 -5.18 21.62
CA GLN A 374 -18.52 -4.64 20.45
C GLN A 374 -19.50 -4.57 19.29
N VAL A 375 -19.53 -3.43 18.60
CA VAL A 375 -20.37 -3.21 17.42
C VAL A 375 -19.47 -3.15 16.19
N LYS A 376 -19.76 -4.00 15.22
CA LYS A 376 -19.07 -4.03 13.93
C LYS A 376 -20.06 -3.80 12.80
N GLN A 377 -19.58 -3.16 11.74
CA GLN A 377 -20.21 -3.24 10.43
C GLN A 377 -19.43 -4.24 9.59
N LEU A 378 -20.09 -5.31 9.14
CA LEU A 378 -19.55 -6.27 8.19
C LEU A 378 -19.97 -5.85 6.78
N CYS A 379 -19.02 -5.88 5.84
CA CYS A 379 -19.25 -5.72 4.41
C CYS A 379 -18.81 -7.01 3.71
N ILE A 380 -19.76 -7.81 3.24
CA ILE A 380 -19.50 -9.09 2.58
C ILE A 380 -19.58 -8.91 1.07
N ASN A 381 -18.48 -9.17 0.37
CA ASN A 381 -18.39 -9.03 -1.07
C ASN A 381 -19.36 -10.01 -1.78
N PRO A 382 -19.78 -9.71 -3.02
CA PRO A 382 -20.66 -10.60 -3.77
C PRO A 382 -20.12 -12.02 -3.86
N LYS A 383 -21.00 -13.02 -3.67
CA LYS A 383 -20.68 -14.45 -3.64
C LYS A 383 -19.65 -14.89 -2.60
N GLN A 384 -19.31 -14.03 -1.63
CA GLN A 384 -18.43 -14.39 -0.54
C GLN A 384 -19.22 -14.79 0.71
N LYS A 385 -18.55 -15.52 1.60
CA LYS A 385 -19.11 -15.96 2.88
C LYS A 385 -18.05 -16.01 3.97
N ILE A 386 -18.46 -15.86 5.21
CA ILE A 386 -17.61 -16.07 6.37
C ILE A 386 -17.41 -17.59 6.57
N SER A 387 -16.32 -17.99 7.24
CA SER A 387 -16.10 -19.36 7.68
C SER A 387 -17.31 -19.86 8.49
N LEU A 388 -17.62 -21.16 8.40
CA LEU A 388 -18.54 -21.75 9.39
C LEU A 388 -17.80 -21.78 10.71
N GLN A 389 -18.36 -21.12 11.72
CA GLN A 389 -17.68 -20.90 12.98
C GLN A 389 -18.65 -20.88 14.16
N TYR A 390 -18.11 -20.94 15.37
CA TYR A 390 -18.83 -20.59 16.59
C TYR A 390 -17.91 -19.85 17.55
N HIS A 391 -18.52 -19.27 18.59
CA HIS A 391 -17.81 -18.58 19.67
C HIS A 391 -18.08 -19.25 21.01
N LYS A 392 -17.08 -19.41 21.87
CA LYS A 392 -17.30 -20.03 23.19
C LYS A 392 -17.89 -19.06 24.19
N HIS A 393 -17.54 -17.77 24.10
CA HIS A 393 -17.75 -16.82 25.19
C HIS A 393 -18.64 -15.63 24.85
N ARG A 394 -19.00 -15.45 23.57
CA ARG A 394 -19.87 -14.36 23.11
C ARG A 394 -21.06 -14.85 22.30
N SER A 395 -22.14 -14.08 22.36
CA SER A 395 -23.29 -14.18 21.47
C SER A 395 -23.27 -12.99 20.51
N GLU A 396 -23.94 -13.14 19.37
CA GLU A 396 -23.96 -12.13 18.32
C GLU A 396 -25.40 -11.84 17.88
N THR A 397 -25.68 -10.59 17.58
CA THR A 397 -26.91 -10.19 16.87
C THR A 397 -26.50 -9.59 15.54
N TRP A 398 -27.02 -10.13 14.45
CA TRP A 398 -26.78 -9.62 13.11
C TRP A 398 -28.04 -8.95 12.59
N THR A 399 -27.91 -7.71 12.14
CA THR A 399 -28.96 -6.91 11.52
C THR A 399 -28.55 -6.54 10.11
N VAL A 400 -29.34 -6.91 9.11
CA VAL A 400 -29.06 -6.54 7.71
C VAL A 400 -29.40 -5.07 7.50
N VAL A 401 -28.44 -4.30 6.99
CA VAL A 401 -28.63 -2.88 6.64
C VAL A 401 -28.88 -2.72 5.14
N GLU A 402 -28.16 -3.48 4.32
CA GLU A 402 -28.20 -3.39 2.86
C GLU A 402 -27.92 -4.76 2.24
N GLY A 403 -28.63 -5.08 1.14
CA GLY A 403 -28.52 -6.36 0.45
C GLY A 403 -29.38 -7.48 1.05
N VAL A 404 -29.04 -8.72 0.73
CA VAL A 404 -29.72 -9.94 1.22
C VAL A 404 -28.67 -10.83 1.89
N ALA A 405 -28.95 -11.28 3.11
CA ALA A 405 -28.08 -12.20 3.84
C ALA A 405 -28.64 -13.62 3.79
N GLU A 406 -27.81 -14.60 3.49
CA GLU A 406 -28.10 -16.00 3.79
C GLU A 406 -27.30 -16.40 5.03
N ILE A 407 -27.99 -16.78 6.10
CA ILE A 407 -27.41 -17.06 7.42
C ILE A 407 -27.69 -18.51 7.78
N GLN A 408 -26.63 -19.29 7.93
CA GLN A 408 -26.71 -20.60 8.56
C GLN A 408 -26.61 -20.41 10.08
N LYS A 409 -27.53 -21.02 10.84
CA LYS A 409 -27.52 -21.06 12.31
C LYS A 409 -27.86 -22.50 12.74
N GLY A 410 -26.86 -23.23 13.22
CA GLY A 410 -26.94 -24.67 13.41
C GLY A 410 -27.16 -25.37 12.07
N ASP A 411 -28.22 -26.16 11.99
CA ASP A 411 -28.63 -26.91 10.80
C ASP A 411 -29.64 -26.14 9.92
N GLU A 412 -30.11 -24.99 10.39
CA GLU A 412 -31.12 -24.17 9.70
C GLU A 412 -30.45 -23.04 8.89
N VAL A 413 -31.05 -22.71 7.74
CA VAL A 413 -30.64 -21.59 6.88
C VAL A 413 -31.77 -20.59 6.78
N PHE A 414 -31.44 -19.32 7.01
CA PHE A 414 -32.35 -18.19 7.00
C PHE A 414 -31.94 -17.20 5.91
N THR A 415 -32.92 -16.65 5.21
CA THR A 415 -32.70 -15.50 4.32
C THR A 415 -33.22 -14.25 5.03
N LEU A 416 -32.35 -13.27 5.25
CA LEU A 416 -32.72 -11.99 5.85
C LEU A 416 -32.59 -10.83 4.84
N HIS A 417 -33.54 -9.91 4.92
CA HIS A 417 -33.65 -8.67 4.18
C HIS A 417 -33.33 -7.46 5.06
N PRO A 418 -33.12 -6.26 4.48
CA PRO A 418 -32.82 -5.06 5.25
C PRO A 418 -33.83 -4.81 6.37
N SER A 419 -33.32 -4.41 7.53
CA SER A 419 -34.03 -4.24 8.82
C SER A 419 -34.40 -5.53 9.56
N GLU A 420 -34.20 -6.71 8.98
CA GLU A 420 -34.37 -7.97 9.70
C GLU A 420 -33.11 -8.32 10.50
N SER A 421 -33.29 -9.06 11.59
CA SER A 421 -32.22 -9.40 12.52
C SER A 421 -32.32 -10.82 13.03
N ILE A 422 -31.17 -11.41 13.40
CA ILE A 422 -31.11 -12.72 14.03
C ILE A 422 -30.16 -12.71 15.22
N PHE A 423 -30.58 -13.35 16.31
CA PHE A 423 -29.74 -13.62 17.48
C PHE A 423 -29.07 -15.00 17.35
N ILE A 424 -27.76 -15.02 17.55
CA ILE A 424 -26.90 -16.19 17.48
C ILE A 424 -26.31 -16.41 18.89
N PRO A 425 -26.82 -17.40 19.63
CA PRO A 425 -26.28 -17.74 20.94
C PRO A 425 -24.84 -18.23 20.86
N ALA A 426 -24.07 -18.03 21.94
CA ALA A 426 -22.76 -18.65 22.10
C ALA A 426 -22.84 -20.16 21.85
N THR A 427 -21.74 -20.75 21.37
CA THR A 427 -21.59 -22.18 21.00
C THR A 427 -22.45 -22.67 19.84
N THR A 428 -23.27 -21.80 19.24
CA THR A 428 -24.05 -22.14 18.05
C THR A 428 -23.19 -21.96 16.80
N ALA A 429 -23.06 -23.01 15.99
CA ALA A 429 -22.41 -22.91 14.68
C ALA A 429 -23.18 -21.96 13.78
N HIS A 430 -22.50 -21.05 13.11
CA HIS A 430 -23.13 -20.05 12.25
C HIS A 430 -22.22 -19.59 11.11
N ARG A 431 -22.84 -19.07 10.04
CA ARG A 431 -22.16 -18.55 8.84
C ARG A 431 -23.01 -17.46 8.19
N LEU A 432 -22.36 -16.38 7.78
CA LEU A 432 -22.95 -15.31 6.97
C LEU A 432 -22.49 -15.44 5.51
N SER A 433 -23.42 -15.42 4.58
CA SER A 433 -23.17 -15.48 3.14
C SER A 433 -23.85 -14.32 2.41
N ASN A 434 -23.18 -13.78 1.40
CA ASN A 434 -23.79 -12.88 0.42
C ASN A 434 -24.13 -13.66 -0.85
N PRO A 435 -25.41 -14.01 -1.09
CA PRO A 435 -25.82 -14.78 -2.27
C PRO A 435 -25.84 -13.94 -3.56
N LEU A 436 -25.71 -12.61 -3.47
CA LEU A 436 -25.85 -11.71 -4.62
C LEU A 436 -24.60 -11.72 -5.52
N ASN A 437 -24.80 -11.37 -6.79
CA ASN A 437 -23.72 -11.35 -7.80
C ASN A 437 -22.96 -10.02 -7.84
N TYR A 438 -23.59 -8.92 -7.43
CA TYR A 438 -23.07 -7.56 -7.69
C TYR A 438 -23.08 -6.65 -6.46
N GLU A 439 -24.06 -6.80 -5.57
CA GLU A 439 -24.20 -5.92 -4.42
C GLU A 439 -23.42 -6.44 -3.21
N VAL A 440 -22.74 -5.54 -2.52
CA VAL A 440 -22.09 -5.82 -1.24
C VAL A 440 -23.15 -5.88 -0.15
N LEU A 441 -23.16 -6.95 0.63
CA LEU A 441 -24.04 -7.10 1.78
C LEU A 441 -23.46 -6.32 2.97
N LYS A 442 -24.26 -5.47 3.61
CA LYS A 442 -23.87 -4.75 4.84
C LYS A 442 -24.69 -5.23 6.02
N VAL A 443 -24.01 -5.65 7.08
CA VAL A 443 -24.62 -6.17 8.32
C VAL A 443 -24.03 -5.44 9.52
N ILE A 444 -24.87 -5.00 10.45
CA ILE A 444 -24.42 -4.59 11.78
C ILE A 444 -24.40 -5.83 12.66
N GLU A 445 -23.23 -6.11 13.21
CA GLU A 445 -22.99 -7.16 14.18
C GLU A 445 -22.82 -6.54 15.56
N VAL A 446 -23.67 -6.92 16.50
CA VAL A 446 -23.54 -6.59 17.92
C VAL A 446 -23.08 -7.84 18.66
N GLN A 447 -21.83 -7.83 19.10
CA GLN A 447 -21.25 -8.89 19.92
C GLN A 447 -21.45 -8.55 21.40
N THR A 448 -21.92 -9.51 22.18
CA THR A 448 -22.12 -9.35 23.63
C THR A 448 -21.55 -10.55 24.38
N GLY A 449 -20.83 -10.28 25.47
CA GLY A 449 -20.14 -11.32 26.23
C GLY A 449 -19.07 -10.76 27.15
N ARG A 450 -18.49 -11.63 27.99
CA ARG A 450 -17.38 -11.27 28.88
C ARG A 450 -16.02 -11.29 28.18
N TYR A 451 -15.94 -11.93 27.02
CA TYR A 451 -14.74 -12.04 26.21
C TYR A 451 -15.11 -11.91 24.73
N LEU A 452 -14.51 -10.94 24.04
CA LEU A 452 -14.91 -10.53 22.68
C LEU A 452 -13.75 -10.58 21.67
N ALA A 453 -12.59 -11.10 22.07
CA ALA A 453 -11.43 -11.14 21.20
C ALA A 453 -11.60 -12.15 20.05
N GLU A 454 -10.87 -11.93 18.96
CA GLU A 454 -10.97 -12.72 17.72
C GLU A 454 -10.42 -14.16 17.86
N ASP A 455 -9.75 -14.49 18.96
CA ASP A 455 -9.30 -15.85 19.28
C ASP A 455 -10.40 -16.71 19.93
N ASP A 456 -11.57 -16.13 20.25
CA ASP A 456 -12.78 -16.88 20.61
C ASP A 456 -13.43 -17.58 19.40
N ILE A 457 -12.95 -17.31 18.19
CA ILE A 457 -13.49 -17.86 16.95
C ILE A 457 -12.95 -19.27 16.71
N ILE A 458 -13.82 -20.27 16.76
CA ILE A 458 -13.51 -21.64 16.33
C ILE A 458 -14.09 -21.88 14.94
N ARG A 459 -13.20 -22.14 13.97
CA ARG A 459 -13.57 -22.43 12.58
C ARG A 459 -13.79 -23.92 12.38
N MET A 460 -14.89 -24.27 11.74
CA MET A 460 -15.26 -25.65 11.38
C MET A 460 -15.00 -25.91 9.89
N GLU A 461 -15.30 -24.94 9.04
CA GLU A 461 -15.04 -24.97 7.60
C GLU A 461 -14.54 -23.60 7.12
N ASP A 462 -13.44 -23.59 6.38
CA ASP A 462 -12.87 -22.37 5.82
C ASP A 462 -12.46 -22.53 4.36
N ASP A 463 -13.10 -21.73 3.50
CA ASP A 463 -12.80 -21.67 2.06
C ASP A 463 -11.46 -20.94 1.77
N TYR A 464 -10.78 -20.45 2.80
CA TYR A 464 -9.62 -19.55 2.68
C TYR A 464 -8.35 -20.10 3.35
N SER A 465 -8.33 -21.40 3.68
CA SER A 465 -7.18 -22.12 4.26
C SER A 465 -6.66 -21.55 5.59
N ARG A 466 -7.55 -21.13 6.47
CA ARG A 466 -7.27 -20.62 7.84
C ARG A 466 -7.77 -21.56 8.95
N LEU A 467 -8.02 -22.83 8.61
CA LEU A 467 -8.35 -23.88 9.58
C LEU A 467 -7.15 -24.24 10.44
#